data_AF-A0A1Z4LZG6-F1
#
_entry.id   AF-A0A1Z4LZG6-F1
#
_cell.length_a   1.000
_cell.length_b   1.000
_cell.length_c   1.000
_cell.angle_alpha   90.00
_cell.angle_beta   90.00
_cell.angle_gamma   90.00
#
_symmetry.space_group_name_H-M   'P 1'
#
loop_
_entity.id
_entity.type
_entity.pdbx_description
1 polymer ?
#
loop_
_entity_poly.entity_id
_entity_poly.type
_entity_poly.pdbx_seq_one_letter_code
_entity_poly.pdbx_strand_id
1 'polypeptide(L)'
;MSSEQRIRANKWCKFERIFSNHKSETRYIREIIYGKRRAITYWEITTDQETLPENTTSFVMTNIAGKIKKTLGNLYGLRTWVEYGFRQCKQELGWTDYRFTNFKDIEKWWEVIFCVYTMISLNSQVFLSLIYNSTTENKAVTNSADFSIHQQWNHEGGWKNTLNNIRLIIQPTLLLWIIYPWLDIFPSANLLLGFNHLIAAINQCQPFYSSG
;
A
#
# COMPACT_ATOMS: atom_id res chain seq x y z
N MET A 1 -17.17 -16.17 34.08
CA MET A 1 -16.91 -14.73 34.29
C MET A 1 -17.51 -14.37 35.64
N SER A 2 -16.74 -13.87 36.61
CA SER A 2 -17.25 -13.58 37.96
C SER A 2 -18.21 -12.38 37.93
N SER A 3 -19.36 -12.54 38.57
CA SER A 3 -20.61 -11.77 38.46
C SER A 3 -20.63 -10.35 39.05
N GLU A 4 -19.49 -9.69 39.34
CA GLU A 4 -19.51 -8.42 40.10
C GLU A 4 -18.51 -7.34 39.64
N GLN A 5 -17.89 -7.45 38.45
CA GLN A 5 -17.03 -6.35 38.00
C GLN A 5 -17.86 -5.15 37.55
N ARG A 6 -17.82 -4.07 38.34
CA ARG A 6 -18.41 -2.77 38.00
C ARG A 6 -17.83 -2.28 36.67
N ILE A 7 -18.67 -2.23 35.64
CA ILE A 7 -18.36 -1.66 34.33
C ILE A 7 -18.72 -0.19 34.38
N ARG A 8 -17.78 0.68 34.00
CA ARG A 8 -18.04 2.12 33.85
C ARG A 8 -17.50 2.63 32.53
N ALA A 9 -18.22 3.55 31.92
CA ALA A 9 -17.77 4.25 30.72
C ALA A 9 -17.43 5.70 31.05
N ASN A 10 -16.33 6.20 30.50
CA ASN A 10 -16.01 7.62 30.55
C ASN A 10 -16.96 8.42 29.65
N LYS A 11 -17.01 9.74 29.87
CA LYS A 11 -17.74 10.65 28.97
C LYS A 11 -17.19 10.56 27.55
N TRP A 12 -18.10 10.65 26.58
CA TRP A 12 -17.76 10.76 25.17
C TRP A 12 -16.82 11.95 24.93
N CYS A 13 -15.81 11.70 24.12
CA CYS A 13 -14.87 12.70 23.67
C CYS A 13 -14.96 12.78 22.14
N LYS A 14 -15.11 14.00 21.62
CA LYS A 14 -15.09 14.24 20.18
C LYS A 14 -13.65 14.23 19.66
N PHE A 15 -13.43 13.63 18.50
CA PHE A 15 -12.17 13.68 17.76
C PHE A 15 -12.42 13.78 16.25
N GLU A 16 -11.42 14.25 15.52
CA GLU A 16 -11.43 14.25 14.05
C GLU A 16 -10.75 13.00 13.50
N ARG A 17 -11.50 12.23 12.71
CA ARG A 17 -10.97 11.16 11.88
C ARG A 17 -10.49 11.78 10.56
N ILE A 18 -9.21 11.62 10.22
CA ILE A 18 -8.64 12.14 8.97
C ILE A 18 -8.44 10.99 7.98
N PHE A 19 -9.15 11.02 6.86
CA PHE A 19 -9.04 10.02 5.79
C PHE A 19 -7.87 10.30 4.86
N SER A 20 -7.50 9.29 4.06
CA SER A 20 -6.40 9.38 3.09
C SER A 20 -6.61 10.43 1.99
N ASN A 21 -7.85 10.83 1.73
CA ASN A 21 -8.21 11.90 0.80
C ASN A 21 -8.28 13.29 1.47
N HIS A 22 -7.69 13.45 2.66
CA HIS A 22 -7.72 14.65 3.48
C HIS A 22 -9.10 15.11 3.96
N LYS A 23 -10.17 14.35 3.68
CA LYS A 23 -11.47 14.60 4.29
C LYS A 23 -11.38 14.27 5.78
N SER A 24 -12.10 15.04 6.60
CA SER A 24 -12.27 14.74 8.00
C SER A 24 -13.72 14.42 8.32
N GLU A 25 -13.91 13.55 9.32
CA GLU A 25 -15.22 13.24 9.89
C GLU A 25 -15.13 13.36 11.40
N THR A 26 -16.14 13.99 11.98
CA THR A 26 -16.30 14.02 13.44
C THR A 26 -16.71 12.64 13.93
N ARG A 27 -15.96 12.10 14.90
CA ARG A 27 -16.31 10.87 15.60
C ARG A 27 -16.20 11.03 17.11
N TYR A 28 -16.78 10.08 17.82
CA TYR A 28 -16.84 10.04 19.27
C TYR A 28 -16.09 8.81 19.78
N ILE A 29 -15.37 9.00 20.88
CA ILE A 29 -14.61 7.94 21.54
C ILE A 29 -14.80 8.00 23.05
N ARG A 30 -14.97 6.84 23.69
CA ARG A 30 -14.96 6.71 25.15
C ARG A 30 -14.20 5.46 25.60
N GLU A 31 -13.67 5.51 26.81
CA GLU A 31 -13.02 4.36 27.45
C GLU A 31 -14.06 3.58 28.26
N ILE A 32 -14.04 2.26 28.13
CA ILE A 32 -14.79 1.31 28.96
C ILE A 32 -13.82 0.72 29.99
N ILE A 33 -14.13 0.87 31.27
CA ILE A 33 -13.30 0.42 32.38
C ILE A 33 -14.01 -0.70 33.12
N TYR A 34 -13.41 -1.89 33.10
CA TYR A 34 -13.84 -3.07 33.84
C TYR A 34 -13.15 -3.11 35.21
N GLY A 35 -13.84 -2.67 36.25
CA GLY A 35 -13.28 -2.52 37.59
C GLY A 35 -12.24 -1.39 37.66
N LYS A 36 -10.95 -1.75 37.78
CA LYS A 36 -9.84 -0.80 37.79
C LYS A 36 -9.20 -0.68 36.41
N ARG A 37 -8.66 0.50 36.11
CA ARG A 37 -7.91 0.74 34.86
C ARG A 37 -6.66 -0.16 34.85
N ARG A 38 -6.39 -0.79 33.71
CA ARG A 38 -5.27 -1.72 33.50
C ARG A 38 -4.36 -1.19 32.39
N ALA A 39 -3.22 -1.86 32.19
CA ALA A 39 -2.31 -1.57 31.07
C ALA A 39 -3.00 -1.76 29.71
N ILE A 40 -3.88 -2.75 29.61
CA ILE A 40 -4.78 -2.94 28.47
C ILE A 40 -6.08 -2.17 28.75
N THR A 41 -6.45 -1.31 27.82
CA THR A 41 -7.64 -0.46 27.90
C THR A 41 -8.63 -0.81 26.79
N TYR A 42 -9.91 -0.58 27.05
CA TYR A 42 -11.01 -0.90 26.15
C TYR A 42 -11.69 0.39 25.75
N TRP A 43 -11.99 0.52 24.47
CA TRP A 43 -12.49 1.75 23.89
C TRP A 43 -13.65 1.46 22.97
N GLU A 44 -14.56 2.41 22.91
CA GLU A 44 -15.68 2.41 21.99
C GLU A 44 -15.60 3.66 21.13
N ILE A 45 -15.75 3.48 19.83
CA ILE A 45 -15.60 4.51 18.81
C ILE A 45 -16.86 4.48 17.95
N THR A 46 -17.51 5.62 17.72
CA THR A 46 -18.75 5.70 16.93
C THR A 46 -18.83 7.02 16.16
N THR A 47 -19.66 7.07 15.11
CA THR A 47 -20.07 8.32 14.46
C THR A 47 -21.20 9.02 15.21
N ASP A 48 -22.01 8.28 15.97
CA ASP A 48 -23.15 8.81 16.73
C ASP A 48 -23.21 8.17 18.12
N GLN A 49 -23.20 9.01 19.15
CA GLN A 49 -23.20 8.62 20.56
C GLN A 49 -24.60 8.26 21.09
N GLU A 50 -25.67 8.63 20.39
CA GLU A 50 -27.06 8.39 20.78
C GLU A 50 -27.58 7.08 20.21
N THR A 51 -27.43 6.88 18.90
CA THR A 51 -27.99 5.70 18.21
C THR A 51 -27.03 4.50 18.18
N LEU A 52 -25.72 4.72 18.35
CA LEU A 52 -24.67 3.69 18.31
C LEU A 52 -24.83 2.71 17.14
N PRO A 53 -24.85 3.20 15.89
CA PRO A 53 -25.09 2.37 14.72
C PRO A 53 -23.99 1.32 14.55
N GLU A 54 -24.38 0.07 14.32
CA GLU A 54 -23.48 -1.09 14.30
C GLU A 54 -22.34 -0.95 13.28
N ASN A 55 -22.65 -0.46 12.08
CA ASN A 55 -21.69 -0.35 10.97
C ASN A 55 -20.57 0.68 11.20
N THR A 56 -20.78 1.64 12.10
CA THR A 56 -19.79 2.70 12.39
C THR A 56 -19.39 2.74 13.86
N THR A 57 -19.89 1.81 14.67
CA THR A 57 -19.48 1.58 16.05
C THR A 57 -18.43 0.48 16.10
N SER A 58 -17.35 0.70 16.85
CA SER A 58 -16.24 -0.24 16.98
C SER A 58 -15.76 -0.31 18.43
N PHE A 59 -15.54 -1.53 18.90
CA PHE A 59 -14.92 -1.81 20.19
C PHE A 59 -13.46 -2.18 19.97
N VAL A 60 -12.55 -1.43 20.60
CA VAL A 60 -11.11 -1.55 20.39
C VAL A 60 -10.41 -1.81 21.73
N MET A 61 -9.64 -2.89 21.78
CA MET A 61 -8.73 -3.18 22.87
C MET A 61 -7.33 -2.70 22.50
N THR A 62 -6.62 -2.02 23.40
CA THR A 62 -5.27 -1.54 23.12
C THR A 62 -4.39 -1.43 24.36
N ASN A 63 -3.08 -1.61 24.18
CA ASN A 63 -2.03 -1.35 25.16
C ASN A 63 -1.31 0.01 24.91
N ILE A 64 -1.77 0.82 23.95
CA ILE A 64 -1.19 2.13 23.65
C ILE A 64 -1.39 3.06 24.84
N ALA A 65 -0.30 3.73 25.26
CA ALA A 65 -0.32 4.74 26.31
C ALA A 65 -0.34 6.18 25.74
N GLY A 66 -0.64 7.17 26.58
CA GLY A 66 -0.58 8.60 26.21
C GLY A 66 -1.92 9.21 25.76
N LYS A 67 -1.91 10.02 24.71
CA LYS A 67 -3.06 10.81 24.22
C LYS A 67 -4.08 9.98 23.40
N ILE A 68 -4.49 8.83 23.93
CA ILE A 68 -5.29 7.80 23.24
C ILE A 68 -6.59 8.37 22.65
N LYS A 69 -7.28 9.26 23.38
CA LYS A 69 -8.55 9.88 22.95
C LYS A 69 -8.47 10.64 21.62
N LYS A 70 -7.28 11.09 21.21
CA LYS A 70 -7.08 11.82 19.94
C LYS A 70 -6.48 10.95 18.84
N THR A 71 -5.74 9.90 19.22
CA THR A 71 -4.93 9.12 18.28
C THR A 71 -5.55 7.78 17.91
N LEU A 72 -6.25 7.11 18.84
CA LEU A 72 -6.70 5.73 18.65
C LEU A 72 -7.62 5.55 17.45
N GLY A 73 -8.59 6.45 17.26
CA GLY A 73 -9.51 6.34 16.14
C GLY A 73 -8.83 6.49 14.78
N ASN A 74 -7.80 7.32 14.68
CA ASN A 74 -6.99 7.44 13.46
C ASN A 74 -6.12 6.21 13.25
N LEU A 75 -5.46 5.71 14.30
CA LEU A 75 -4.64 4.49 14.23
C LEU A 75 -5.46 3.25 13.86
N TYR A 76 -6.59 3.03 14.54
CA TYR A 76 -7.48 1.92 14.24
C TYR A 76 -8.04 2.01 12.83
N GLY A 77 -8.31 3.24 12.37
CA GLY A 77 -8.74 3.50 11.00
C GLY A 77 -7.70 3.13 9.94
N LEU A 78 -6.41 2.99 10.26
CA LEU A 78 -5.39 2.53 9.31
C LEU A 78 -5.58 1.07 8.90
N ARG A 79 -6.36 0.27 9.64
CA ARG A 79 -6.63 -1.14 9.30
C ARG A 79 -7.22 -1.33 7.89
N THR A 80 -7.92 -0.32 7.36
CA THR A 80 -8.48 -0.36 6.00
C THR A 80 -7.40 -0.45 4.91
N TRP A 81 -6.17 0.00 5.20
CA TRP A 81 -5.05 -0.15 4.27
C TRP A 81 -4.64 -1.59 4.03
N VAL A 82 -4.85 -2.47 5.02
CA VAL A 82 -4.62 -3.92 4.87
C VAL A 82 -5.57 -4.48 3.82
N GLU A 83 -6.87 -4.16 3.93
CA GLU A 83 -7.87 -4.58 2.95
C GLU A 83 -7.59 -3.99 1.56
N TYR A 84 -7.21 -2.71 1.51
CA TYR A 84 -6.81 -2.06 0.26
C TYR A 84 -5.65 -2.81 -0.41
N GLY A 85 -4.60 -3.16 0.33
CA GLY A 85 -3.45 -3.91 -0.20
C GLY A 85 -3.85 -5.27 -0.74
N PHE A 86 -4.64 -6.04 0.02
CA PHE A 86 -5.16 -7.33 -0.44
C PHE A 86 -6.00 -7.21 -1.71
N ARG A 87 -6.81 -6.14 -1.83
CA ARG A 87 -7.61 -5.89 -3.02
C ARG A 87 -6.72 -5.69 -4.25
N GLN A 88 -5.63 -4.93 -4.12
CA GLN A 88 -4.68 -4.74 -5.22
C GLN A 88 -3.98 -6.05 -5.60
N CYS A 89 -3.48 -6.82 -4.63
CA CYS A 89 -2.86 -8.11 -4.91
C CYS A 89 -3.81 -9.06 -5.67
N LYS A 90 -5.09 -9.10 -5.26
CA LYS A 90 -6.09 -9.96 -5.90
C LYS A 90 -6.50 -9.51 -7.29
N GLN A 91 -6.73 -8.22 -7.49
CA GLN A 91 -7.30 -7.71 -8.75
C GLN A 91 -6.24 -7.41 -9.80
N GLU A 92 -5.03 -7.02 -9.39
CA GLU A 92 -4.04 -6.44 -10.30
C GLU A 92 -2.78 -7.31 -10.46
N LEU A 93 -2.44 -8.13 -9.47
CA LEU A 93 -1.18 -8.91 -9.45
C LEU A 93 -1.37 -10.42 -9.64
N GLY A 94 -2.59 -10.88 -9.90
CA GLY A 94 -2.86 -12.28 -10.23
C GLY A 94 -2.75 -13.23 -9.04
N TRP A 95 -3.34 -12.87 -7.89
CA TRP A 95 -3.35 -13.70 -6.68
C TRP A 95 -3.72 -15.17 -6.90
N THR A 96 -4.61 -15.44 -7.85
CA THR A 96 -5.11 -16.78 -8.20
C THR A 96 -4.57 -17.30 -9.53
N ASP A 97 -3.63 -16.61 -10.17
CA ASP A 97 -3.19 -16.91 -11.54
C ASP A 97 -2.05 -17.95 -11.60
N TYR A 98 -1.76 -18.62 -10.49
CA TYR A 98 -0.83 -19.73 -10.46
C TYR A 98 -1.39 -20.96 -11.18
N ARG A 99 -0.50 -21.75 -11.78
CA ARG A 99 -0.83 -23.03 -12.45
C ARG A 99 -0.19 -24.24 -11.75
N PHE A 100 0.23 -24.04 -10.51
CA PHE A 100 0.84 -25.06 -9.65
C PHE A 100 -0.21 -25.77 -8.79
N THR A 101 0.04 -27.01 -8.45
CA THR A 101 -0.79 -27.81 -7.52
C THR A 101 -0.11 -28.05 -6.17
N ASN A 102 1.22 -27.96 -6.11
CA ASN A 102 1.98 -28.07 -4.88
C ASN A 102 1.87 -26.79 -4.05
N PHE A 103 1.44 -26.91 -2.80
CA PHE A 103 1.22 -25.79 -1.91
C PHE A 103 2.48 -24.93 -1.70
N LYS A 104 3.67 -25.55 -1.60
CA LYS A 104 4.94 -24.81 -1.43
C LYS A 104 5.23 -23.86 -2.59
N ASP A 105 4.82 -24.23 -3.81
CA ASP A 105 5.03 -23.40 -5.00
C ASP A 105 3.97 -22.30 -5.11
N ILE A 106 2.75 -22.56 -4.60
CA ILE A 106 1.70 -21.56 -4.44
C ILE A 106 2.11 -20.50 -3.40
N GLU A 107 2.73 -20.90 -2.28
CA GLU A 107 3.24 -19.96 -1.29
C GLU A 107 4.30 -19.02 -1.89
N LYS A 108 5.26 -19.57 -2.65
CA LYS A 108 6.26 -18.75 -3.37
C LYS A 108 5.62 -17.79 -4.37
N TRP A 109 4.53 -18.20 -5.04
CA TRP A 109 3.79 -17.30 -5.93
C TRP A 109 3.23 -16.09 -5.15
N TRP A 110 2.65 -16.31 -3.97
CA TRP A 110 2.18 -15.22 -3.12
C TRP A 110 3.31 -14.36 -2.56
N GLU A 111 4.46 -14.94 -2.23
CA GLU A 111 5.66 -14.18 -1.84
C GLU A 111 6.08 -13.22 -2.97
N VAL A 112 6.16 -13.70 -4.21
CA VAL A 112 6.48 -12.86 -5.38
C VAL A 112 5.46 -11.74 -5.54
N ILE A 113 4.16 -12.01 -5.38
CA ILE A 113 3.11 -10.98 -5.42
C ILE A 113 3.34 -9.90 -4.37
N PHE A 114 3.67 -10.29 -3.13
CA PHE A 114 3.93 -9.31 -2.06
C PHE A 114 5.22 -8.51 -2.31
N CYS A 115 6.25 -9.13 -2.88
CA CYS A 115 7.46 -8.42 -3.32
C CYS A 115 7.12 -7.36 -4.38
N VAL A 116 6.31 -7.72 -5.39
CA VAL A 116 5.87 -6.79 -6.44
C VAL A 116 5.00 -5.68 -5.85
N TYR A 117 4.04 -5.99 -4.97
CA TYR A 117 3.22 -5.01 -4.27
C TYR A 117 4.08 -4.00 -3.49
N THR A 118 5.12 -4.49 -2.80
CA THR A 118 6.05 -3.69 -2.02
C THR A 118 6.88 -2.78 -2.92
N MET A 119 7.45 -3.33 -3.99
CA MET A 119 8.19 -2.57 -5.01
C MET A 119 7.35 -1.42 -5.57
N ILE A 120 6.10 -1.68 -5.96
CA ILE A 120 5.19 -0.65 -6.49
C ILE A 120 4.88 0.40 -5.40
N SER A 121 4.63 -0.03 -4.16
CA SER A 121 4.32 0.88 -3.06
C SER A 121 5.47 1.85 -2.79
N LEU A 122 6.70 1.35 -2.76
CA LEU A 122 7.91 2.15 -2.56
C LEU A 122 8.16 3.16 -3.69
N ASN A 123 7.72 2.85 -4.91
CA ASN A 123 7.81 3.75 -6.06
C ASN A 123 6.63 4.73 -6.17
N SER A 124 5.71 4.74 -5.20
CA SER A 124 4.64 5.76 -5.17
C SER A 124 5.17 7.13 -4.73
N GLN A 125 4.58 8.21 -5.27
CA GLN A 125 5.00 9.59 -5.02
C GLN A 125 5.11 9.93 -3.52
N VAL A 126 4.22 9.40 -2.68
CA VAL A 126 4.24 9.64 -1.23
C VAL A 126 5.53 9.10 -0.60
N PHE A 127 5.91 7.85 -0.90
CA PHE A 127 7.13 7.28 -0.34
C PHE A 127 8.38 7.90 -0.96
N LEU A 128 8.38 8.14 -2.27
CA LEU A 128 9.49 8.84 -2.93
C LEU A 128 9.72 10.23 -2.32
N SER A 129 8.67 11.04 -2.11
CA SER A 129 8.82 12.37 -1.50
C SER A 129 9.38 12.31 -0.07
N LEU A 130 8.95 11.35 0.75
CA LEU A 130 9.49 11.14 2.09
C LEU A 130 10.99 10.79 2.05
N ILE A 131 11.38 9.94 1.11
CA ILE A 131 12.76 9.54 0.91
C ILE A 131 13.58 10.74 0.46
N TYR A 132 13.21 11.43 -0.63
CA TYR A 132 13.95 12.59 -1.13
C TYR A 132 14.08 13.72 -0.11
N ASN A 133 13.05 13.96 0.71
CA ASN A 133 13.10 14.92 1.81
C ASN A 133 14.04 14.48 2.95
N SER A 134 14.29 13.18 3.10
CA SER A 134 15.28 12.66 4.06
C SER A 134 16.70 12.67 3.49
N THR A 135 16.86 12.57 2.17
CA THR A 135 18.14 12.54 1.46
C THR A 135 18.58 13.93 0.97
N THR A 136 18.22 14.99 1.68
CA THR A 136 18.67 16.37 1.37
C THR A 136 20.16 16.56 1.68
N GLU A 137 21.01 15.75 1.05
CA GLU A 137 22.44 15.94 0.81
C GLU A 137 22.87 14.85 -0.20
N ASN A 138 23.13 15.28 -1.44
CA ASN A 138 23.75 14.53 -2.56
C ASN A 138 22.86 13.59 -3.39
N LYS A 139 22.39 14.08 -4.55
CA LYS A 139 23.14 13.93 -5.82
C LYS A 139 22.43 14.60 -7.00
N ALA A 140 23.29 15.14 -7.85
CA ALA A 140 23.02 15.79 -9.10
C ALA A 140 22.13 14.96 -10.04
N VAL A 141 21.36 15.69 -10.84
CA VAL A 141 20.71 15.28 -12.08
C VAL A 141 21.58 14.25 -12.81
N THR A 142 21.24 12.97 -12.65
CA THR A 142 21.69 11.95 -13.59
C THR A 142 20.84 12.11 -14.85
N ASN A 143 21.48 12.10 -16.02
CA ASN A 143 20.85 12.01 -17.33
C ASN A 143 20.01 10.71 -17.44
N SER A 144 18.91 10.62 -16.71
CA SER A 144 17.94 9.54 -16.81
C SER A 144 16.93 9.93 -17.89
N ALA A 145 16.62 8.99 -18.78
CA ALA A 145 15.55 9.18 -19.74
C ALA A 145 14.26 9.59 -19.00
N ASP A 146 13.61 10.67 -19.46
CA ASP A 146 12.33 11.09 -18.91
C ASP A 146 11.22 10.21 -19.50
N PHE A 147 10.86 9.16 -18.76
CA PHE A 147 9.78 8.25 -19.14
C PHE A 147 8.39 8.90 -19.07
N SER A 148 8.27 10.05 -18.43
CA SER A 148 6.97 10.74 -18.26
C SER A 148 6.43 11.35 -19.55
N ILE A 149 7.27 11.43 -20.60
CA ILE A 149 6.88 11.86 -21.95
C ILE A 149 5.96 10.84 -22.64
N HIS A 150 5.93 9.58 -22.16
CA HIS A 150 5.10 8.55 -22.76
C HIS A 150 3.60 8.92 -22.68
N GLN A 151 2.86 8.84 -23.79
CA GLN A 151 1.47 9.29 -23.86
C GLN A 151 0.53 8.61 -22.84
N GLN A 152 0.81 7.36 -22.49
CA GLN A 152 0.04 6.59 -21.50
C GLN A 152 0.58 6.73 -20.06
N TRP A 153 1.60 7.55 -19.85
CA TRP A 153 2.13 7.82 -18.52
C TRP A 153 1.07 8.51 -17.67
N ASN A 154 0.88 8.03 -16.44
CA ASN A 154 -0.07 8.63 -15.52
C ASN A 154 0.66 9.51 -14.50
N HIS A 155 0.32 10.79 -14.46
CA HIS A 155 0.86 11.77 -13.51
C HIS A 155 0.06 11.85 -12.20
N GLU A 156 -1.12 11.25 -12.15
CA GLU A 156 -1.93 11.17 -10.93
C GLU A 156 -1.27 10.27 -9.88
N GLY A 157 -1.47 10.61 -8.61
CA GLY A 157 -0.99 9.82 -7.50
C GLY A 157 -1.76 8.50 -7.32
N GLY A 158 -1.20 7.61 -6.50
CA GLY A 158 -1.86 6.38 -6.07
C GLY A 158 -1.26 5.10 -6.66
N TRP A 159 -1.46 4.00 -5.94
CA TRP A 159 -0.78 2.73 -6.20
C TRP A 159 -1.04 2.16 -7.61
N LYS A 160 -2.28 2.25 -8.11
CA LYS A 160 -2.64 1.74 -9.45
C LYS A 160 -1.94 2.52 -10.57
N ASN A 161 -1.82 3.83 -10.41
CA ASN A 161 -1.15 4.69 -11.39
C ASN A 161 0.36 4.40 -11.41
N THR A 162 0.96 4.18 -10.23
CA THR A 162 2.34 3.69 -10.13
C THR A 162 2.52 2.33 -10.80
N LEU A 163 1.61 1.38 -10.59
CA LEU A 163 1.64 0.07 -11.28
C LEU A 163 1.56 0.24 -12.81
N ASN A 164 0.68 1.10 -13.31
CA ASN A 164 0.57 1.38 -14.75
C ASN A 164 1.91 1.86 -15.33
N ASN A 165 2.53 2.84 -14.67
CA ASN A 165 3.80 3.39 -15.13
C ASN A 165 4.92 2.34 -15.11
N ILE A 166 4.98 1.49 -14.07
CA ILE A 166 5.92 0.37 -14.01
C ILE A 166 5.66 -0.64 -15.13
N ARG A 167 4.38 -0.95 -15.44
CA ARG A 167 4.00 -1.82 -16.57
C ARG A 167 4.50 -1.28 -17.91
N LEU A 168 4.39 0.04 -18.14
CA LEU A 168 4.92 0.69 -19.35
C LEU A 168 6.44 0.54 -19.46
N ILE A 169 7.16 0.71 -18.34
CA ILE A 169 8.62 0.58 -18.30
C ILE A 169 9.06 -0.83 -18.66
N ILE A 170 8.39 -1.88 -18.14
CA ILE A 170 8.78 -3.28 -18.41
C ILE A 170 8.27 -3.82 -19.76
N GLN A 171 7.32 -3.13 -20.39
CA GLN A 171 6.61 -3.62 -21.58
C GLN A 171 7.55 -4.00 -22.74
N PRO A 172 8.59 -3.22 -23.09
CA PRO A 172 9.50 -3.60 -24.17
C PRO A 172 10.27 -4.89 -23.91
N THR A 173 10.64 -5.16 -22.66
CA THR A 173 11.25 -6.44 -22.28
C THR A 173 10.25 -7.58 -22.49
N LEU A 174 9.00 -7.42 -22.06
CA LEU A 174 7.95 -8.43 -22.28
C LEU A 174 7.69 -8.69 -23.77
N LEU A 175 7.64 -7.64 -24.59
CA LEU A 175 7.45 -7.76 -26.04
C LEU A 175 8.61 -8.50 -26.71
N LEU A 176 9.86 -8.24 -26.30
CA LEU A 176 11.01 -9.01 -26.78
C LEU A 176 10.82 -10.50 -26.48
N TRP A 177 10.45 -10.87 -25.26
CA TRP A 177 10.23 -12.27 -24.88
C TRP A 177 9.12 -12.96 -25.68
N ILE A 178 8.05 -12.23 -26.04
CA ILE A 178 6.96 -12.76 -26.86
C ILE A 178 7.41 -12.97 -28.32
N ILE A 179 8.21 -12.06 -28.86
CA ILE A 179 8.68 -12.11 -30.25
C ILE A 179 9.88 -13.05 -30.41
N TYR A 180 10.67 -13.26 -29.35
CA TYR A 180 11.93 -14.00 -29.42
C TYR A 180 11.81 -15.37 -30.13
N PRO A 181 10.81 -16.24 -29.85
CA PRO A 181 10.66 -17.51 -30.57
C PRO A 181 10.43 -17.37 -32.08
N TRP A 182 9.86 -16.25 -32.54
CA TRP A 182 9.68 -15.98 -33.96
C TRP A 182 10.97 -15.55 -34.66
N LEU A 183 11.93 -14.99 -33.92
CA LEU A 183 13.24 -14.63 -34.47
C LEU A 183 14.07 -15.86 -34.85
N ASP A 184 13.79 -17.02 -34.24
CA ASP A 184 14.42 -18.29 -34.64
C ASP A 184 13.91 -18.77 -36.01
N ILE A 185 12.65 -18.45 -36.35
CA ILE A 185 12.03 -18.82 -37.64
C ILE A 185 12.33 -17.77 -38.71
N PHE A 186 12.26 -16.49 -38.35
CA PHE A 186 12.49 -15.35 -39.23
C PHE A 186 13.56 -14.43 -38.64
N PRO A 187 14.86 -14.75 -38.83
CA PRO A 187 15.94 -14.00 -38.23
C PRO A 187 15.95 -12.54 -38.69
N SER A 188 15.95 -11.62 -37.73
CA SER A 188 16.08 -10.18 -37.98
C SER A 188 17.00 -9.53 -36.95
N ALA A 189 18.26 -9.32 -37.36
CA ALA A 189 19.26 -8.66 -36.51
C ALA A 189 18.87 -7.23 -36.13
N ASN A 190 18.21 -6.51 -37.05
CA ASN A 190 17.78 -5.13 -36.83
C ASN A 190 16.70 -5.04 -35.74
N LEU A 191 15.76 -5.99 -35.70
CA LEU A 191 14.72 -6.00 -34.68
C LEU A 191 15.31 -6.28 -33.30
N LEU A 192 16.20 -7.27 -33.21
CA LEU A 192 16.89 -7.60 -31.96
C LEU A 192 17.74 -6.42 -31.45
N LEU A 193 18.49 -5.77 -32.35
CA LEU A 193 19.27 -4.58 -32.01
C LEU A 193 18.37 -3.43 -31.52
N GLY A 194 17.23 -3.20 -32.18
CA GLY A 194 16.24 -2.20 -31.77
C GLY A 194 15.71 -2.43 -30.35
N PHE A 195 15.32 -3.68 -30.03
CA PHE A 195 14.90 -4.04 -28.67
C PHE A 195 16.02 -3.87 -27.65
N ASN A 196 17.26 -4.26 -27.98
CA ASN A 196 18.40 -4.06 -27.09
C ASN A 196 18.64 -2.58 -26.77
N HIS A 197 18.57 -1.69 -27.76
CA HIS A 197 18.68 -0.24 -27.54
C HIS A 197 17.54 0.27 -26.65
N LEU A 198 16.31 -0.19 -26.88
CA LEU A 198 15.14 0.21 -26.09
C LEU A 198 15.26 -0.26 -24.63
N ILE A 199 15.66 -1.51 -24.41
CA ILE A 199 15.90 -2.07 -23.07
C ILE A 199 17.05 -1.34 -22.37
N ALA A 200 18.12 -1.01 -23.09
CA ALA A 200 19.23 -0.23 -22.55
C ALA A 200 18.77 1.18 -22.09
N ALA A 201 17.88 1.83 -22.85
CA ALA A 201 17.29 3.11 -22.43
C ALA A 201 16.39 2.95 -21.19
N ILE A 202 15.60 1.88 -21.12
CA ILE A 202 14.72 1.58 -19.98
C ILE A 202 15.51 1.30 -18.70
N ASN A 203 16.64 0.60 -18.80
CA ASN A 203 17.51 0.31 -17.67
C ASN A 203 18.17 1.58 -17.07
N GLN A 204 18.04 2.73 -17.72
CA GLN A 204 18.40 4.03 -17.12
C GLN A 204 17.37 4.48 -16.08
N CYS A 205 16.18 3.87 -16.05
CA CYS A 205 15.23 4.05 -14.96
C CYS A 205 15.86 3.53 -13.68
N GLN A 206 15.94 4.38 -12.66
CA GLN A 206 16.39 4.02 -11.32
C GLN A 206 15.15 3.92 -10.42
N PRO A 207 14.41 2.80 -10.43
CA PRO A 207 13.36 2.59 -9.45
C PRO A 207 13.99 2.58 -8.04
N PHE A 208 13.26 3.09 -7.06
CA PHE A 208 13.77 3.10 -5.70
C PHE A 208 13.86 1.66 -5.17
N TYR A 209 15.06 1.28 -4.75
CA TYR A 209 15.32 0.11 -3.93
C TYR A 209 15.78 0.61 -2.57
N SER A 210 15.06 0.24 -1.50
CA SER A 210 15.61 0.41 -0.15
C SER A 210 16.87 -0.45 -0.06
N SER A 211 18.03 0.15 0.16
CA SER A 211 19.19 -0.61 0.62
C SER A 211 18.78 -1.29 1.93
N GLY A 212 18.67 -2.61 1.88
CA GLY A 212 18.42 -3.44 3.07
C GLY A 212 19.55 -3.36 4.06
#